data_AF-A0A6L7M2Z4-F1
#
_entry.id   AF-A0A6L7M2Z4-F1
#
_cell.length_a   1.000
_cell.length_b   1.000
_cell.length_c   1.000
_cell.angle_alpha   90.00
_cell.angle_beta   90.00
_cell.angle_gamma   90.00
#
_symmetry.space_group_name_H-M   'P 1'
#
loop_
_entity.id
_entity.type
_entity.pdbx_description
1 polymer ?
#
loop_
_entity_poly.entity_id
_entity_poly.type
_entity_poly.pdbx_seq_one_letter_code
_entity_poly.pdbx_strand_id
1 'polypeptide(L)'
;MATSSKTAPVILAALWLLACSAAAGEPRLFRDFVFGMPKSELLELPDIYDCSADFGEDGWLCLPDGGDTFANTGVEVAFALIDDSLFSVTLATEFSDQKYVDFIAALSSRHELIAVSASQGVLDLLVEARNAGGDQAAYTKRLADFERQALQEGNVSYTFVARSWLQSPSAAGAQNAVELFGRMGPDGRVVELSAAEGEYADEAFLTVRFTLPKMLETMIANKAQQDDDF
;
A
#
# COMPACT_ATOMS: atom_id res chain seq x y z
N MET A 1 -76.73 -26.37 3.89
CA MET A 1 -75.47 -26.70 4.59
C MET A 1 -74.54 -27.34 3.57
N ALA A 2 -73.62 -26.54 3.00
CA ALA A 2 -72.77 -26.95 1.88
C ALA A 2 -71.45 -27.53 2.40
N THR A 3 -71.09 -28.70 1.88
CA THR A 3 -69.92 -29.49 2.27
C THR A 3 -68.65 -29.00 1.56
N SER A 4 -67.63 -28.82 2.40
CA SER A 4 -66.24 -28.39 2.15
C SER A 4 -65.53 -29.13 1.01
N SER A 5 -65.01 -28.35 0.06
CA SER A 5 -63.99 -28.76 -0.92
C SER A 5 -62.61 -28.48 -0.32
N LYS A 6 -61.71 -29.48 -0.31
CA LYS A 6 -60.30 -29.30 0.07
C LYS A 6 -59.41 -29.64 -1.12
N THR A 7 -58.83 -28.59 -1.70
CA THR A 7 -57.80 -28.63 -2.73
C THR A 7 -56.42 -28.96 -2.14
N ALA A 8 -55.63 -29.71 -2.89
CA ALA A 8 -54.27 -30.15 -2.57
C ALA A 8 -53.26 -28.99 -2.47
N PRO A 9 -52.17 -29.12 -1.68
CA PRO A 9 -51.10 -28.13 -1.66
C PRO A 9 -50.12 -28.36 -2.82
N VAL A 10 -49.94 -27.33 -3.64
CA VAL A 10 -48.83 -27.22 -4.60
C VAL A 10 -47.60 -26.74 -3.81
N ILE A 11 -46.58 -27.60 -3.71
CA ILE A 11 -45.29 -27.27 -3.10
C ILE A 11 -44.52 -26.38 -4.08
N LEU A 12 -44.45 -25.08 -3.77
CA LEU A 12 -43.65 -24.10 -4.49
C LEU A 12 -42.22 -24.15 -3.96
N ALA A 13 -41.37 -24.97 -4.57
CA ALA A 13 -39.91 -24.95 -4.35
C ALA A 13 -39.32 -23.73 -5.07
N ALA A 14 -39.24 -22.59 -4.38
CA ALA A 14 -38.62 -21.37 -4.91
C ALA A 14 -37.18 -21.23 -4.38
N LEU A 15 -36.24 -21.45 -5.31
CA LEU A 15 -34.92 -20.84 -5.45
C LEU A 15 -34.27 -20.28 -4.18
N TRP A 16 -33.38 -21.06 -3.57
CA TRP A 16 -32.20 -20.55 -2.85
C TRP A 16 -30.99 -20.66 -3.77
N LEU A 17 -30.96 -19.84 -4.80
CA LEU A 17 -29.70 -19.45 -5.46
C LEU A 17 -29.21 -18.21 -4.73
N LEU A 18 -28.62 -18.41 -3.55
CA LEU A 18 -27.72 -17.39 -3.03
C LEU A 18 -26.55 -17.33 -4.01
N ALA A 19 -26.51 -16.24 -4.75
CA ALA A 19 -25.28 -15.78 -5.35
C ALA A 19 -24.25 -15.64 -4.23
N CYS A 20 -23.34 -16.62 -4.13
CA CYS A 20 -22.00 -16.35 -3.63
C CYS A 20 -21.36 -15.41 -4.66
N SER A 21 -21.73 -14.13 -4.62
CA SER A 21 -20.83 -13.09 -5.07
C SER A 21 -19.62 -13.25 -4.16
N ALA A 22 -18.53 -13.83 -4.69
CA ALA A 22 -17.25 -13.71 -4.05
C ALA A 22 -17.05 -12.22 -3.81
N ALA A 23 -17.18 -11.79 -2.55
CA ALA A 23 -16.87 -10.43 -2.17
C ALA A 23 -15.42 -10.23 -2.59
N ALA A 24 -15.20 -9.40 -3.61
CA ALA A 24 -13.89 -8.83 -3.84
C ALA A 24 -13.51 -8.19 -2.50
N GLY A 25 -12.54 -8.81 -1.81
CA GLY A 25 -12.17 -8.38 -0.47
C GLY A 25 -11.82 -6.90 -0.51
N GLU A 26 -12.29 -6.15 0.49
CA GLU A 26 -12.11 -4.71 0.56
C GLU A 26 -10.63 -4.31 0.33
N PRO A 27 -10.37 -3.17 -0.32
CA PRO A 27 -9.04 -2.73 -0.72
C PRO A 27 -8.18 -2.33 0.49
N ARG A 28 -7.67 -3.35 1.20
CA ARG A 28 -6.85 -3.20 2.41
C ARG A 28 -5.51 -2.54 2.12
N LEU A 29 -5.12 -1.54 2.91
CA LEU A 29 -3.80 -0.93 2.87
C LEU A 29 -2.81 -1.76 3.69
N PHE A 30 -3.14 -1.98 4.97
CA PHE A 30 -2.35 -2.75 5.91
C PHE A 30 -3.26 -3.48 6.90
N ARG A 31 -3.16 -4.82 6.98
CA ARG A 31 -3.97 -5.67 7.86
C ARG A 31 -5.48 -5.34 7.77
N ASP A 32 -6.06 -4.77 8.82
CA ASP A 32 -7.48 -4.44 8.93
C ASP A 32 -7.82 -3.00 8.50
N PHE A 33 -6.80 -2.20 8.16
CA PHE A 33 -7.01 -0.85 7.65
C PHE A 33 -7.30 -0.87 6.15
N VAL A 34 -8.45 -0.32 5.78
CA VAL A 34 -9.01 -0.36 4.42
C VAL A 34 -9.00 1.04 3.82
N PHE A 35 -8.69 1.13 2.53
CA PHE A 35 -8.82 2.38 1.80
C PHE A 35 -10.26 2.89 1.82
N GLY A 36 -10.45 4.17 2.14
CA GLY A 36 -11.74 4.82 2.34
C GLY A 36 -12.35 4.63 3.72
N MET A 37 -11.67 3.93 4.65
CA MET A 37 -12.13 3.83 6.04
C MET A 37 -12.32 5.24 6.63
N PRO A 38 -13.48 5.54 7.23
CA PRO A 38 -13.77 6.87 7.75
C PRO A 38 -12.95 7.15 9.00
N LYS A 39 -12.54 8.41 9.17
CA LYS A 39 -11.82 8.91 10.34
C LYS A 39 -12.52 8.54 11.65
N SER A 40 -13.85 8.55 11.66
CA SER A 40 -14.63 8.15 12.84
C SER A 40 -14.34 6.74 13.32
N GLU A 41 -14.14 5.78 12.40
CA GLU A 41 -13.78 4.40 12.75
C GLU A 41 -12.35 4.32 13.29
N LEU A 42 -11.42 5.09 12.73
CA LEU A 42 -10.05 5.16 13.26
C LEU A 42 -10.03 5.74 14.67
N LEU A 43 -10.84 6.77 14.95
CA LEU A 43 -10.95 7.40 16.28
C LEU A 43 -11.53 6.47 17.36
N GLU A 44 -12.06 5.31 17.00
CA GLU A 44 -12.48 4.27 17.95
C GLU A 44 -11.31 3.39 18.43
N LEU A 45 -10.15 3.47 17.77
CA LEU A 45 -8.95 2.72 18.16
C LEU A 45 -8.39 3.25 19.48
N PRO A 46 -7.98 2.36 20.40
CA PRO A 46 -7.33 2.80 21.63
C PRO A 46 -6.03 3.52 21.33
N ASP A 47 -5.72 4.54 22.13
CA ASP A 47 -4.47 5.30 22.10
C ASP A 47 -4.17 6.05 20.79
N ILE A 48 -5.16 6.15 19.89
CA ILE A 48 -5.03 6.97 18.69
C ILE A 48 -4.95 8.46 19.05
N TYR A 49 -4.07 9.19 18.37
CA TYR A 49 -3.88 10.62 18.58
C TYR A 49 -3.73 11.36 17.25
N ASP A 50 -3.92 12.67 17.27
CA ASP A 50 -3.67 13.53 16.11
C ASP A 50 -2.17 13.86 16.02
N CYS A 51 -1.55 13.43 14.94
CA CYS A 51 -0.13 13.63 14.64
C CYS A 51 0.08 14.56 13.44
N SER A 52 -0.93 15.33 13.04
CA SER A 52 -0.86 16.27 11.91
C SER A 52 0.31 17.27 12.02
N ALA A 53 0.66 17.66 13.25
CA ALA A 53 1.80 18.55 13.50
C ALA A 53 3.15 17.95 13.07
N ASP A 54 3.30 16.62 13.14
CA ASP A 54 4.55 15.92 12.80
C ASP A 54 4.78 15.84 11.29
N PHE A 55 3.69 15.91 10.51
CA PHE A 55 3.72 15.88 9.04
C PHE A 55 3.56 17.27 8.40
N GLY A 56 3.33 18.32 9.21
CA GLY A 56 3.18 19.69 8.74
C GLY A 56 1.90 19.95 7.92
N GLU A 57 0.96 19.02 7.93
CA GLU A 57 -0.32 19.09 7.22
C GLU A 57 -1.44 18.44 8.04
N ASP A 58 -2.67 18.95 7.90
CA ASP A 58 -3.84 18.38 8.57
C ASP A 58 -4.19 17.00 7.99
N GLY A 59 -4.84 16.16 8.81
CA GLY A 59 -5.40 14.89 8.34
C GLY A 59 -4.55 13.67 8.64
N TRP A 60 -3.71 13.74 9.67
CA TRP A 60 -2.95 12.59 10.16
C TRP A 60 -3.41 12.13 11.53
N LEU A 61 -3.64 10.84 11.66
CA LEU A 61 -3.85 10.17 12.95
C LEU A 61 -2.77 9.13 13.15
N CYS A 62 -2.32 8.91 14.38
CA CYS A 62 -1.27 7.95 14.68
C CYS A 62 -1.65 7.03 15.84
N LEU A 63 -1.19 5.78 15.75
CA LEU A 63 -1.00 4.90 16.91
C LEU A 63 0.47 4.99 17.31
N PRO A 64 0.79 5.13 18.61
CA PRO A 64 2.16 5.32 19.09
C PRO A 64 3.07 4.14 18.77
N ASP A 65 4.39 4.28 19.00
CA ASP A 65 5.34 3.17 18.86
C ASP A 65 4.90 1.92 19.66
N GLY A 66 5.00 0.75 19.02
CA GLY A 66 4.43 -0.50 19.50
C GLY A 66 2.91 -0.63 19.35
N GLY A 67 2.24 0.35 18.71
CA GLY A 67 0.82 0.30 18.36
C GLY A 67 0.49 -0.78 17.34
N ASP A 68 1.47 -1.18 16.52
CA ASP A 68 1.44 -2.46 15.81
C ASP A 68 2.86 -3.05 15.67
N THR A 69 2.97 -4.10 14.86
CA THR A 69 4.19 -4.85 14.60
C THR A 69 4.37 -5.08 13.10
N PHE A 70 5.61 -4.96 12.63
CA PHE A 70 5.98 -5.35 11.28
C PHE A 70 7.35 -6.03 11.31
N ALA A 71 7.47 -7.18 10.66
CA ALA A 71 8.69 -8.00 10.72
C ALA A 71 9.20 -8.24 12.17
N ASN A 72 8.28 -8.52 13.11
CA ASN A 72 8.55 -8.69 14.55
C ASN A 72 9.14 -7.45 15.27
N THR A 73 9.03 -6.27 14.66
CA THR A 73 9.46 -4.99 15.23
C THR A 73 8.23 -4.18 15.59
N GLY A 74 8.22 -3.56 16.78
CA GLY A 74 7.20 -2.57 17.15
C GLY A 74 7.31 -1.35 16.24
N VAL A 75 6.16 -0.86 15.77
CA VAL A 75 6.09 0.29 14.87
C VAL A 75 5.05 1.27 15.35
N GLU A 76 5.32 2.55 15.09
CA GLU A 76 4.29 3.58 15.02
C GLU A 76 3.47 3.37 13.74
N VAL A 77 2.18 3.65 13.78
CA VAL A 77 1.29 3.57 12.61
C VAL A 77 0.67 4.93 12.36
N ALA A 78 1.01 5.56 11.24
CA ALA A 78 0.45 6.82 10.79
C ALA A 78 -0.60 6.59 9.68
N PHE A 79 -1.75 7.23 9.82
CA PHE A 79 -2.89 7.18 8.92
C PHE A 79 -3.03 8.51 8.19
N ALA A 80 -2.85 8.51 6.87
CA ALA A 80 -3.07 9.70 6.06
C ALA A 80 -4.53 9.74 5.57
N LEU A 81 -5.22 10.84 5.84
CA LEU A 81 -6.62 11.06 5.51
C LEU A 81 -6.76 12.17 4.46
N ILE A 82 -7.73 12.01 3.57
CA ILE A 82 -8.24 13.09 2.72
C ILE A 82 -9.75 13.12 2.91
N ASP A 83 -10.30 14.28 3.30
CA ASP A 83 -11.72 14.44 3.66
C ASP A 83 -12.23 13.36 4.62
N ASP A 84 -11.51 13.19 5.72
CA ASP A 84 -11.80 12.19 6.74
C ASP A 84 -11.85 10.75 6.22
N SER A 85 -11.23 10.46 5.07
CA SER A 85 -11.16 9.11 4.48
C SER A 85 -9.72 8.63 4.35
N LEU A 86 -9.44 7.43 4.87
CA LEU A 86 -8.11 6.81 4.85
C LEU A 86 -7.64 6.50 3.43
N PHE A 87 -6.46 6.99 3.04
CA PHE A 87 -5.90 6.68 1.73
C PHE A 87 -4.49 6.07 1.79
N SER A 88 -3.77 6.22 2.90
CA SER A 88 -2.46 5.61 3.12
C SER A 88 -2.23 5.22 4.57
N VAL A 89 -1.48 4.14 4.76
CA VAL A 89 -0.95 3.73 6.06
C VAL A 89 0.57 3.73 5.96
N THR A 90 1.24 4.41 6.89
CA THR A 90 2.69 4.42 7.01
C THR A 90 3.09 3.81 8.34
N LEU A 91 4.00 2.84 8.30
CA LEU A 91 4.62 2.27 9.50
C LEU A 91 5.96 2.96 9.70
N ALA A 92 6.28 3.40 10.91
CA ALA A 92 7.54 4.07 11.22
C ALA A 92 8.25 3.42 12.41
N THR A 93 9.59 3.39 12.35
CA THR A 93 10.45 2.97 13.47
C THR A 93 11.85 3.56 13.28
N GLU A 94 12.59 3.73 14.37
CA GLU A 94 14.01 4.09 14.29
C GLU A 94 14.80 3.09 13.43
N PHE A 95 15.71 3.62 12.62
CA PHE A 95 16.56 2.82 11.75
C PHE A 95 17.53 1.95 12.55
N SER A 96 17.68 0.70 12.12
CA SER A 96 18.86 -0.12 12.40
C SER A 96 19.10 -1.07 11.25
N ASP A 97 20.35 -1.47 11.04
CA ASP A 97 20.72 -2.41 9.95
C ASP A 97 19.87 -3.68 9.98
N GLN A 98 19.59 -4.20 11.18
CA GLN A 98 18.78 -5.41 11.35
C GLN A 98 17.32 -5.17 10.95
N LYS A 99 16.69 -4.09 11.44
CA LYS A 99 15.30 -3.75 11.08
C LYS A 99 15.16 -3.50 9.58
N TYR A 100 16.14 -2.82 8.99
CA TYR A 100 16.20 -2.55 7.56
C TYR A 100 16.20 -3.85 6.73
N VAL A 101 17.08 -4.80 7.07
CA VAL A 101 17.14 -6.12 6.44
C VAL A 101 15.84 -6.90 6.64
N ASP A 102 15.28 -6.89 7.84
CA ASP A 102 14.04 -7.60 8.16
C ASP A 102 12.83 -7.05 7.41
N PHE A 103 12.75 -5.72 7.23
CA PHE A 103 11.69 -5.07 6.48
C PHE A 103 11.79 -5.39 5.00
N ILE A 104 12.99 -5.33 4.41
CA ILE A 104 13.22 -5.75 3.01
C ILE A 104 12.82 -7.21 2.82
N ALA A 105 13.23 -8.10 3.73
CA ALA A 105 12.91 -9.52 3.66
C ALA A 105 11.39 -9.77 3.76
N ALA A 106 10.71 -9.09 4.70
CA ALA A 106 9.27 -9.19 4.88
C ALA A 106 8.51 -8.72 3.62
N LEU A 107 8.90 -7.59 3.04
CA LEU A 107 8.30 -7.05 1.81
C LEU A 107 8.53 -7.97 0.61
N SER A 108 9.78 -8.40 0.41
CA SER A 108 10.22 -9.26 -0.70
C SER A 108 9.59 -10.66 -0.69
N SER A 109 8.96 -11.06 0.41
CA SER A 109 8.22 -12.33 0.49
C SER A 109 6.93 -12.32 -0.35
N ARG A 110 6.29 -11.15 -0.52
CA ARG A 110 5.00 -10.99 -1.22
C ARG A 110 5.01 -9.96 -2.35
N HIS A 111 6.01 -9.08 -2.35
CA HIS A 111 6.15 -8.01 -3.32
C HIS A 111 7.46 -8.18 -4.09
N GLU A 112 7.50 -7.57 -5.26
CA GLU A 112 8.69 -7.48 -6.09
C GLU A 112 9.19 -6.04 -6.06
N LEU A 113 10.50 -5.86 -5.86
CA LEU A 113 11.14 -4.56 -5.98
C LEU A 113 11.22 -4.16 -7.45
N ILE A 114 10.71 -2.98 -7.80
CA ILE A 114 10.64 -2.52 -9.19
C ILE A 114 11.45 -1.25 -9.44
N ALA A 115 11.72 -0.46 -8.40
CA ALA A 115 12.53 0.74 -8.49
C ALA A 115 13.21 1.04 -7.16
N VAL A 116 14.37 1.68 -7.24
CA VAL A 116 15.06 2.29 -6.09
C VAL A 116 15.27 3.77 -6.41
N SER A 117 14.86 4.65 -5.52
CA SER A 117 14.95 6.09 -5.66
C SER A 117 15.89 6.66 -4.61
N ALA A 118 16.64 7.69 -5.01
CA ALA A 118 17.56 8.44 -4.16
C ALA A 118 17.58 9.90 -4.63
N SER A 119 18.29 10.76 -3.91
CA SER A 119 18.43 12.18 -4.26
C SER A 119 18.99 12.40 -5.68
N GLN A 120 19.86 11.51 -6.15
CA GLN A 120 20.47 11.61 -7.48
C GLN A 120 19.64 11.01 -8.64
N GLY A 121 18.54 10.32 -8.34
CA GLY A 121 17.67 9.78 -9.38
C GLY A 121 16.99 8.46 -9.00
N VAL A 122 16.51 7.76 -10.03
CA VAL A 122 15.75 6.52 -9.90
C VAL A 122 16.41 5.43 -10.72
N LEU A 123 16.66 4.27 -10.09
CA LEU A 123 17.07 3.04 -10.73
C LEU A 123 15.84 2.18 -11.03
N ASP A 124 15.46 2.10 -12.30
CA ASP A 124 14.35 1.26 -12.76
C ASP A 124 14.81 -0.18 -12.96
N LEU A 125 14.34 -1.09 -12.12
CA LEU A 125 14.82 -2.47 -12.13
C LEU A 125 14.26 -3.31 -13.29
N LEU A 126 13.15 -2.90 -13.91
CA LEU A 126 12.66 -3.54 -15.13
C LEU A 126 13.58 -3.22 -16.31
N VAL A 127 14.04 -1.97 -16.40
CA VAL A 127 15.02 -1.55 -17.41
C VAL A 127 16.35 -2.25 -17.19
N GLU A 128 16.85 -2.28 -15.95
CA GLU A 128 18.12 -2.93 -15.63
C GLU A 128 18.10 -4.44 -15.86
N ALA A 129 17.00 -5.13 -15.51
CA ALA A 129 16.85 -6.56 -15.77
C ALA A 129 16.92 -6.89 -17.27
N ARG A 130 16.38 -6.01 -18.12
CA ARG A 130 16.44 -6.17 -19.58
C ARG A 130 17.82 -5.88 -20.14
N ASN A 131 18.45 -4.79 -19.68
CA ASN A 131 19.80 -4.41 -20.08
C ASN A 131 20.83 -5.50 -19.71
N ALA A 132 20.64 -6.15 -18.56
CA ALA A 132 21.48 -7.26 -18.13
C ALA A 132 21.36 -8.49 -19.04
N GLY A 133 20.25 -8.67 -19.77
CA GLY A 133 20.09 -9.77 -20.74
C GLY A 133 20.25 -11.17 -20.13
N GLY A 134 19.96 -11.32 -18.82
CA GLY A 134 20.18 -12.56 -18.06
C GLY A 134 21.51 -12.63 -17.29
N ASP A 135 22.38 -11.62 -17.38
CA ASP A 135 23.55 -11.49 -16.52
C ASP A 135 23.15 -11.02 -15.11
N GLN A 136 22.85 -11.99 -14.26
CA GLN A 136 22.46 -11.74 -12.87
C GLN A 136 23.56 -11.06 -12.05
N ALA A 137 24.84 -11.27 -12.38
CA ALA A 137 25.95 -10.65 -11.66
C ALA A 137 26.03 -9.16 -11.99
N ALA A 138 25.90 -8.79 -13.26
CA ALA A 138 25.84 -7.39 -13.69
C ALA A 138 24.63 -6.66 -13.08
N TYR A 139 23.45 -7.29 -13.12
CA TYR A 139 22.24 -6.74 -12.51
C TYR A 139 22.40 -6.49 -11.01
N THR A 140 22.84 -7.51 -10.26
CA THR A 140 23.04 -7.40 -8.80
C THR A 140 24.08 -6.34 -8.46
N LYS A 141 25.18 -6.28 -9.22
CA LYS A 141 26.22 -5.26 -9.02
C LYS A 141 25.67 -3.85 -9.22
N ARG A 142 24.87 -3.63 -10.27
CA ARG A 142 24.28 -2.32 -10.58
C ARG A 142 23.35 -1.84 -9.46
N LEU A 143 22.50 -2.73 -8.95
CA LEU A 143 21.63 -2.45 -7.81
C LEU A 143 22.45 -2.12 -6.55
N ALA A 144 23.41 -2.96 -6.19
CA ALA A 144 24.23 -2.76 -5.00
C ALA A 144 25.07 -1.47 -5.07
N ASP A 145 25.57 -1.12 -6.25
CA ASP A 145 26.32 0.13 -6.44
C ASP A 145 25.42 1.37 -6.23
N PHE A 146 24.19 1.34 -6.74
CA PHE A 146 23.22 2.43 -6.58
C PHE A 146 22.76 2.56 -5.13
N GLU A 147 22.37 1.45 -4.51
CA GLU A 147 21.91 1.41 -3.12
C GLU A 147 22.99 1.90 -2.14
N ARG A 148 24.24 1.44 -2.30
CA ARG A 148 25.34 1.91 -1.45
C ARG A 148 25.54 3.41 -1.57
N GLN A 149 25.41 3.98 -2.77
CA GLN A 149 25.52 5.41 -2.97
C GLN A 149 24.34 6.15 -2.31
N ALA A 150 23.12 5.67 -2.49
CA ALA A 150 21.92 6.26 -1.91
C ALA A 150 21.96 6.27 -0.37
N LEU A 151 22.42 5.17 0.24
CA LEU A 151 22.62 5.09 1.70
C LEU A 151 23.70 6.06 2.21
N GLN A 152 24.76 6.30 1.43
CA GLN A 152 25.78 7.31 1.77
C GLN A 152 25.24 8.74 1.72
N GLU A 153 24.16 8.97 0.97
CA GLU A 153 23.47 10.26 0.86
C GLU A 153 22.39 10.44 1.93
N GLY A 154 22.17 9.46 2.80
CA GLY A 154 21.20 9.52 3.90
C GLY A 154 19.73 9.44 3.47
N ASN A 155 19.45 9.14 2.20
CA ASN A 155 18.09 8.99 1.70
C ASN A 155 18.00 7.95 0.57
N VAL A 156 17.28 6.86 0.85
CA VAL A 156 16.96 5.84 -0.13
C VAL A 156 15.52 5.37 0.04
N SER A 157 14.82 5.15 -1.07
CA SER A 157 13.48 4.60 -1.10
C SER A 157 13.37 3.44 -2.09
N TYR A 158 12.65 2.41 -1.70
CA TYR A 158 12.47 1.15 -2.42
C TYR A 158 10.99 1.00 -2.74
N THR A 159 10.66 0.98 -4.03
CA THR A 159 9.27 0.81 -4.47
C THR A 159 9.00 -0.64 -4.82
N PHE A 160 8.07 -1.24 -4.10
CA PHE A 160 7.62 -2.61 -4.25
C PHE A 160 6.20 -2.66 -4.81
N VAL A 161 5.93 -3.71 -5.59
CA VAL A 161 4.59 -4.00 -6.11
C VAL A 161 4.20 -5.44 -5.81
N ALA A 162 2.93 -5.67 -5.50
CA ALA A 162 2.43 -7.01 -5.19
C ALA A 162 2.69 -7.99 -6.35
N ARG A 163 3.31 -9.15 -6.04
CA ARG A 163 3.60 -10.18 -7.05
C ARG A 163 2.34 -10.71 -7.75
N SER A 164 1.23 -10.80 -7.02
CA SER A 164 -0.06 -11.21 -7.58
C SER A 164 -0.52 -10.30 -8.72
N TRP A 165 -0.25 -8.99 -8.63
CA TRP A 165 -0.58 -8.05 -9.68
C TRP A 165 0.39 -8.14 -10.87
N LEU A 166 1.68 -8.38 -10.62
CA LEU A 166 2.68 -8.58 -11.68
C LEU A 166 2.41 -9.81 -12.56
N GLN A 167 1.67 -10.79 -12.04
CA GLN A 167 1.22 -11.97 -12.80
C GLN A 167 -0.02 -11.71 -13.65
N SER A 168 -0.62 -10.52 -13.56
CA SER A 168 -1.81 -10.16 -14.35
C SER A 168 -1.46 -9.90 -15.82
N PRO A 169 -2.40 -10.12 -16.76
CA PRO A 169 -2.20 -9.76 -18.16
C PRO A 169 -1.89 -8.28 -18.38
N SER A 170 -2.41 -7.40 -17.51
CA SER A 170 -2.20 -5.94 -17.60
C SER A 170 -0.75 -5.54 -17.31
N ALA A 171 -0.07 -6.26 -16.41
CA ALA A 171 1.34 -6.01 -16.10
C ALA A 171 2.30 -6.51 -17.21
N ALA A 172 1.85 -7.45 -18.04
CA ALA A 172 2.69 -8.11 -19.02
C ALA A 172 3.29 -7.14 -20.06
N GLY A 173 4.60 -7.20 -20.25
CA GLY A 173 5.31 -6.43 -21.27
C GLY A 173 5.46 -4.94 -20.97
N ALA A 174 5.25 -4.49 -19.72
CA ALA A 174 5.70 -3.16 -19.30
C ALA A 174 7.23 -3.05 -19.49
N GLN A 175 7.69 -1.92 -20.05
CA GLN A 175 9.10 -1.69 -20.38
C GLN A 175 9.88 -1.03 -19.24
N ASN A 176 9.17 -0.36 -18.34
CA ASN A 176 9.70 0.40 -17.20
C ASN A 176 8.62 0.53 -16.11
N ALA A 177 9.01 1.00 -14.93
CA ALA A 177 8.15 1.19 -13.76
C ALA A 177 7.01 2.18 -14.02
N VAL A 178 7.25 3.26 -14.76
CA VAL A 178 6.20 4.27 -15.09
C VAL A 178 5.08 3.63 -15.90
N GLU A 179 5.42 2.88 -16.94
CA GLU A 179 4.46 2.15 -17.76
C GLU A 179 3.75 1.07 -16.94
N LEU A 180 4.48 0.38 -16.07
CA LEU A 180 3.92 -0.62 -15.16
C LEU A 180 2.83 0.02 -14.28
N PHE A 181 3.12 1.13 -13.61
CA PHE A 181 2.13 1.87 -12.80
C PHE A 181 0.97 2.43 -13.63
N GLY A 182 1.23 2.91 -14.85
CA GLY A 182 0.19 3.39 -15.75
C GLY A 182 -0.84 2.33 -16.12
N ARG A 183 -0.46 1.05 -16.10
CA ARG A 183 -1.31 -0.11 -16.39
C ARG A 183 -1.96 -0.72 -15.14
N MET A 184 -1.67 -0.17 -13.97
CA MET A 184 -2.19 -0.64 -12.70
C MET A 184 -3.72 -0.47 -12.64
N GLY A 185 -4.42 -1.45 -12.08
CA GLY A 185 -5.85 -1.35 -11.81
C GLY A 185 -6.12 -0.66 -10.46
N PRO A 186 -7.40 -0.43 -10.10
CA PRO A 186 -7.77 0.19 -8.82
C PRO A 186 -7.13 -0.50 -7.60
N ASP A 187 -7.17 -1.83 -7.57
CA ASP A 187 -6.64 -2.62 -6.44
C ASP A 187 -5.12 -2.83 -6.47
N GLY A 188 -4.41 -2.15 -7.37
CA GLY A 188 -2.98 -2.29 -7.49
C GLY A 188 -2.25 -1.65 -6.31
N ARG A 189 -1.52 -2.49 -5.57
CA ARG A 189 -0.84 -2.10 -4.33
C ARG A 189 0.61 -1.74 -4.59
N VAL A 190 0.98 -0.59 -4.07
CA VAL A 190 2.36 -0.13 -4.00
C VAL A 190 2.77 -0.04 -2.53
N VAL A 191 3.96 -0.52 -2.24
CA VAL A 191 4.58 -0.40 -0.93
C VAL A 191 5.93 0.26 -1.09
N GLU A 192 6.18 1.32 -0.33
CA GLU A 192 7.45 2.04 -0.37
C GLU A 192 8.15 1.89 0.98
N LEU A 193 9.35 1.33 0.97
CA LEU A 193 10.24 1.34 2.13
C LEU A 193 11.22 2.50 1.96
N SER A 194 11.32 3.40 2.92
CA SER A 194 12.32 4.47 2.89
C SER A 194 13.19 4.45 4.14
N ALA A 195 14.50 4.64 3.94
CA ALA A 195 15.45 4.93 4.99
C ALA A 195 15.91 6.38 4.79
N ALA A 196 15.59 7.26 5.73
CA ALA A 196 15.89 8.68 5.64
C ALA A 196 16.29 9.25 7.01
N GLU A 197 17.22 10.21 7.00
CA GLU A 197 17.54 11.03 8.17
C GLU A 197 16.36 11.95 8.52
N GLY A 198 16.03 12.05 9.81
CA GLY A 198 15.02 12.97 10.29
C GLY A 198 15.43 14.43 10.08
N GLU A 199 14.48 15.32 9.78
CA GLU A 199 14.76 16.74 9.52
C GLU A 199 15.28 17.49 10.76
N TYR A 200 15.01 16.97 11.96
CA TYR A 200 15.29 17.64 13.24
C TYR A 200 16.06 16.80 14.27
N ALA A 201 16.33 15.54 13.98
CA ALA A 201 17.07 14.64 14.86
C ALA A 201 18.15 13.95 14.05
N ASP A 202 19.35 13.78 14.62
CA ASP A 202 20.46 13.01 14.04
C ASP A 202 20.13 11.48 13.93
N GLU A 203 18.84 11.15 13.87
CA GLU A 203 18.28 9.81 13.91
C GLU A 203 17.68 9.51 12.54
N ALA A 204 18.11 8.40 11.95
CA ALA A 204 17.51 7.88 10.74
C ALA A 204 16.26 7.07 11.09
N PHE A 205 15.23 7.15 10.24
CA PHE A 205 13.99 6.42 10.37
C PHE A 205 13.81 5.45 9.21
N LEU A 206 13.15 4.33 9.51
CA LEU A 206 12.60 3.42 8.52
C LEU A 206 11.10 3.65 8.44
N THR A 207 10.61 3.90 7.23
CA THR A 207 9.17 4.02 6.97
C THR A 207 8.72 3.01 5.93
N VAL A 208 7.55 2.40 6.12
CA VAL A 208 6.88 1.54 5.13
C VAL A 208 5.51 2.11 4.83
N ARG A 209 5.35 2.69 3.65
CA ARG A 209 4.11 3.32 3.20
C ARG A 209 3.33 2.39 2.28
N PHE A 210 2.07 2.14 2.60
CA PHE A 210 1.13 1.35 1.82
C PHE A 210 0.14 2.27 1.11
N THR A 211 -0.03 2.09 -0.20
CA THR A 211 -0.96 2.88 -1.02
C THR A 211 -1.67 2.05 -2.09
N LEU A 212 -2.77 2.61 -2.60
CA LEU A 212 -3.49 2.16 -3.79
C LEU A 212 -3.55 3.33 -4.78
N PRO A 213 -2.51 3.55 -5.59
CA PRO A 213 -2.34 4.79 -6.34
C PRO A 213 -3.52 5.14 -7.25
N LYS A 214 -4.12 4.14 -7.91
CA LYS A 214 -5.26 4.37 -8.81
C LYS A 214 -6.56 4.73 -8.10
N MET A 215 -6.77 4.19 -6.90
CA MET A 215 -7.89 4.62 -6.08
C MET A 215 -7.67 6.03 -5.52
N LEU A 216 -6.45 6.36 -5.11
CA LEU A 216 -6.09 7.71 -4.67
C LEU A 216 -6.29 8.75 -5.79
N GLU A 217 -5.80 8.48 -7.00
CA GLU A 217 -6.04 9.33 -8.19
C GLU A 217 -7.54 9.60 -8.39
N THR A 218 -8.38 8.56 -8.28
CA THR A 218 -9.83 8.67 -8.45
C THR A 218 -10.48 9.48 -7.32
N MET A 219 -10.05 9.26 -6.07
CA MET A 219 -10.54 9.98 -4.90
C MET A 219 -10.25 11.49 -5.01
N ILE A 220 -9.02 11.86 -5.40
CA ILE A 220 -8.63 13.26 -5.61
C ILE A 220 -9.41 13.88 -6.78
N ALA A 221 -9.58 13.16 -7.90
CA ALA A 221 -10.32 13.67 -9.05
C ALA A 221 -11.81 13.92 -8.72
N ASN A 222 -12.43 13.02 -7.97
CA ASN A 222 -13.82 13.19 -7.52
C ASN A 222 -13.98 14.38 -6.59
N LYS A 223 -12.98 14.63 -5.72
CA LYS A 223 -12.97 15.82 -4.86
C LYS A 223 -12.88 17.10 -5.67
N ALA A 224 -11.93 17.19 -6.60
CA ALA A 224 -11.76 18.39 -7.42
C ALA A 224 -13.05 18.76 -8.20
N GLN A 225 -13.78 17.75 -8.69
CA GLN A 225 -15.07 17.96 -9.33
C GLN A 225 -16.14 18.49 -8.37
N GLN A 226 -16.15 18.03 -7.12
CA GLN A 226 -17.10 18.52 -6.12
C GLN A 226 -16.82 19.98 -5.74
N ASP A 227 -15.55 20.38 -5.65
CA ASP A 227 -15.16 21.75 -5.30
C ASP A 227 -15.43 22.75 -6.44
N ASP A 228 -15.37 22.33 -7.71
CA ASP A 228 -15.66 23.16 -8.89
C ASP A 228 -17.17 23.40 -9.14
N ASP A 229 -18.04 22.60 -8.52
CA ASP A 229 -19.50 22.67 -8.66
C ASP A 229 -20.19 23.65 -7.67
N PHE A 230 -19.42 24.41 -6.87
CA PHE A 230 -19.90 25.43 -5.91
C PHE A 230 -19.45 26.86 -6.26
#